data_AF-A0A315QMA1-F1
#
_entry.id   AF-A0A315QMA1-F1
#
_cell.length_a   1.000
_cell.length_b   1.000
_cell.length_c   1.000
_cell.angle_alpha   90.00
_cell.angle_beta   90.00
_cell.angle_gamma   90.00
#
_symmetry.space_group_name_H-M   'P 1'
#
loop_
_entity.id
_entity.type
_entity.pdbx_description
1 polymer ?
#
loop_
_entity_poly.entity_id
_entity_poly.type
_entity_poly.pdbx_seq_one_letter_code
_entity_poly.pdbx_strand_id
1 'polypeptide(L)'
;MALAQQTLGTETALIMAFGFIANLLFARFTPLKYVFLTGHHIFFMAALLSAVLSTAGLTGVPLIAVGAVILGFVMVLFPALAEPFMKKITGGTDVALGHFGTTGYVAAGLVGKVVGDPEDSTEDIKVPKYLNFLKESVLATMLTMIIIFFIVSLIAGRDIYSQYSGGQSIFMFALMQGITFAAGVHIILTGVRMIIGEIVPAFQGIGEKLVPDAKPALDCPITFTYAPNAVIIGFLFSFLGGLVSMFFLGPLGLALIIPGMVPHFFTGATAGVFGNSTGGKKGAMLGAFVNGVLISFLPALLLPVLGSLGFANTTFGDADFGVVGIIIGYIAKLFA
;
A
#
# COMPACT_ATOMS: atom_id res chain seq x y z
N MET A 1 0.63 0.42 -16.56
CA MET A 1 1.66 -0.63 -16.30
C MET A 1 1.99 -1.48 -17.54
N ALA A 2 1.01 -2.13 -18.20
CA ALA A 2 1.25 -2.96 -19.39
C ALA A 2 2.00 -2.21 -20.52
N LEU A 3 1.75 -0.91 -20.68
CA LEU A 3 2.39 -0.08 -21.69
C LEU A 3 3.89 0.19 -21.41
N ALA A 4 4.26 0.36 -20.14
CA ALA A 4 5.66 0.52 -19.73
C ALA A 4 6.46 -0.78 -19.98
N GLN A 5 5.83 -1.94 -19.82
CA GLN A 5 6.48 -3.23 -20.08
C GLN A 5 6.77 -3.46 -21.56
N GLN A 6 5.87 -3.03 -22.45
CA GLN A 6 6.05 -3.19 -23.90
C GLN A 6 7.22 -2.34 -24.45
N THR A 7 7.57 -1.25 -23.76
CA THR A 7 8.56 -0.28 -24.23
C THR A 7 9.87 -0.31 -23.45
N LEU A 8 9.83 -0.66 -22.15
CA LEU A 8 10.95 -0.58 -21.22
C LEU A 8 11.11 -1.86 -20.39
N GLY A 9 10.66 -3.01 -20.92
CA GLY A 9 10.65 -4.29 -20.20
C GLY A 9 12.05 -4.77 -19.80
N THR A 10 13.03 -4.61 -20.69
CA THR A 10 14.43 -5.01 -20.43
C THR A 10 15.05 -4.18 -19.32
N GLU A 11 14.93 -2.86 -19.41
CA GLU A 11 15.42 -1.90 -18.42
C GLU A 11 14.77 -2.16 -17.05
N THR A 12 13.46 -2.41 -17.03
CA THR A 12 12.71 -2.73 -15.81
C THR A 12 13.26 -4.00 -15.14
N ALA A 13 13.46 -5.07 -15.90
CA ALA A 13 13.97 -6.33 -15.36
C ALA A 13 15.40 -6.18 -14.81
N LEU A 14 16.27 -5.45 -15.52
CA LEU A 14 17.65 -5.21 -15.09
C LEU A 14 17.70 -4.29 -13.87
N ILE A 15 16.90 -3.22 -13.82
CA ILE A 15 16.77 -2.36 -12.64
C ILE A 15 16.31 -3.18 -11.43
N MET A 16 15.33 -4.07 -11.60
CA MET A 16 14.85 -4.94 -10.51
C MET A 16 15.98 -5.84 -9.99
N ALA A 17 16.69 -6.53 -10.89
CA ALA A 17 17.76 -7.47 -10.51
C ALA A 17 18.94 -6.76 -9.82
N PHE A 18 19.49 -5.71 -10.45
CA PHE A 18 20.60 -4.95 -9.88
C PHE A 18 20.17 -4.10 -8.68
N GLY A 19 18.93 -3.64 -8.64
CA GLY A 19 18.38 -2.92 -7.50
C GLY A 19 18.24 -3.79 -6.26
N PHE A 20 17.88 -5.07 -6.42
CA PHE A 20 17.90 -6.02 -5.31
C PHE A 20 19.32 -6.27 -4.79
N ILE A 21 20.31 -6.41 -5.70
CA ILE A 21 21.72 -6.46 -5.30
C ILE A 21 22.12 -5.20 -4.54
N ALA A 22 21.73 -4.02 -5.03
CA ALA A 22 22.00 -2.76 -4.34
C ALA A 22 21.34 -2.71 -2.96
N ASN A 23 20.11 -3.21 -2.77
CA ASN A 23 19.48 -3.32 -1.45
C ASN A 23 20.32 -4.19 -0.49
N LEU A 24 20.82 -5.34 -0.94
CA LEU A 24 21.70 -6.18 -0.13
C LEU A 24 23.00 -5.46 0.25
N LEU A 25 23.61 -4.72 -0.69
CA LEU A 25 24.81 -3.93 -0.42
C LEU A 25 24.53 -2.81 0.59
N PHE A 26 23.44 -2.05 0.42
CA PHE A 26 23.04 -1.04 1.39
C PHE A 26 22.76 -1.66 2.76
N ALA A 27 22.05 -2.77 2.84
CA ALA A 27 21.76 -3.45 4.10
C ALA A 27 23.03 -3.98 4.77
N ARG A 28 24.00 -4.47 3.98
CA ARG A 28 25.29 -4.95 4.50
C ARG A 28 26.13 -3.82 5.07
N PHE A 29 26.31 -2.74 4.32
CA PHE A 29 27.32 -1.72 4.63
C PHE A 29 26.79 -0.49 5.38
N THR A 30 25.46 -0.33 5.49
CA THR A 30 24.85 0.76 6.25
C THR A 30 24.21 0.25 7.55
N PRO A 31 23.81 1.15 8.48
CA PRO A 31 23.00 0.78 9.64
C PRO A 31 21.57 0.33 9.29
N LEU A 32 21.12 0.51 8.04
CA LEU A 32 19.76 0.18 7.61
C LEU A 32 19.68 -1.30 7.22
N LYS A 33 19.51 -2.17 8.22
CA LYS A 33 19.56 -3.64 8.05
C LYS A 33 18.32 -4.27 7.41
N TYR A 34 17.69 -3.63 6.44
CA TYR A 34 16.42 -4.08 5.88
C TYR A 34 16.62 -4.75 4.52
N VAL A 35 16.13 -5.99 4.37
CA VAL A 35 16.13 -6.71 3.09
C VAL A 35 14.70 -6.79 2.58
N PHE A 36 14.43 -6.17 1.45
CA PHE A 36 13.08 -5.99 0.92
C PHE A 36 12.65 -7.20 0.09
N LEU A 37 11.62 -7.92 0.54
CA LEU A 37 11.25 -9.23 -0.04
C LEU A 37 9.95 -9.20 -0.86
N THR A 38 9.31 -8.05 -1.01
CA THR A 38 8.04 -7.92 -1.75
C THR A 38 8.28 -7.73 -3.24
N GLY A 39 8.59 -8.83 -3.94
CA GLY A 39 9.07 -8.82 -5.33
C GLY A 39 8.19 -8.08 -6.34
N HIS A 40 6.86 -8.15 -6.21
CA HIS A 40 5.96 -7.45 -7.13
C HIS A 40 6.03 -5.91 -6.95
N HIS A 41 6.23 -5.42 -5.73
CA HIS A 41 6.48 -3.99 -5.48
C HIS A 41 7.85 -3.55 -6.02
N ILE A 42 8.88 -4.38 -5.86
CA ILE A 42 10.21 -4.13 -6.46
C ILE A 42 10.07 -3.94 -7.97
N PHE A 43 9.32 -4.84 -8.61
CA PHE A 43 9.04 -4.76 -10.05
C PHE A 43 8.27 -3.50 -10.43
N PHE A 44 7.26 -3.09 -9.66
CA PHE A 44 6.48 -1.88 -9.94
C PHE A 44 7.34 -0.61 -9.82
N MET A 45 8.19 -0.52 -8.80
CA MET A 45 9.09 0.62 -8.61
C MET A 45 10.18 0.64 -9.68
N ALA A 46 10.70 -0.53 -10.08
CA ALA A 46 11.64 -0.63 -11.20
C ALA A 46 11.02 -0.12 -12.51
N ALA A 47 9.75 -0.46 -12.77
CA ALA A 47 9.04 -0.01 -13.96
C ALA A 47 8.81 1.52 -13.93
N LEU A 48 8.46 2.06 -12.78
CA LEU A 48 8.34 3.51 -12.57
C LEU A 48 9.68 4.22 -12.80
N LEU A 49 10.76 3.74 -12.20
CA LEU A 49 12.09 4.35 -12.33
C LEU A 49 12.57 4.30 -13.78
N SER A 50 12.35 3.18 -14.46
CA SER A 50 12.66 3.04 -15.88
C SER A 50 11.92 4.09 -16.72
N ALA A 51 10.61 4.24 -16.48
CA ALA A 51 9.78 5.24 -17.14
C ALA A 51 10.28 6.68 -16.89
N VAL A 52 10.42 7.08 -15.62
CA VAL A 52 10.78 8.45 -15.24
C VAL A 52 12.19 8.81 -15.71
N LEU A 53 13.17 7.93 -15.53
CA LEU A 53 14.54 8.17 -15.98
C LEU A 53 14.64 8.21 -17.51
N SER A 54 13.87 7.37 -18.21
CA SER A 54 13.81 7.42 -19.68
C SER A 54 13.23 8.75 -20.18
N THR A 55 12.19 9.28 -19.54
CA THR A 55 11.63 10.60 -19.90
C THR A 55 12.61 11.75 -19.67
N ALA A 56 13.63 11.55 -18.84
CA ALA A 56 14.72 12.49 -18.63
C ALA A 56 15.90 12.30 -19.59
N GLY A 57 15.77 11.44 -20.60
CA GLY A 57 16.79 11.22 -21.63
C GLY A 57 17.87 10.19 -21.25
N LEU A 58 17.80 9.56 -20.08
CA LEU A 58 18.71 8.45 -19.75
C LEU A 58 18.33 7.22 -20.58
N THR A 59 19.33 6.52 -21.09
CA THR A 59 19.16 5.28 -21.86
C THR A 59 20.26 4.28 -21.53
N GLY A 60 20.03 2.99 -21.81
CA GLY A 60 21.04 1.94 -21.66
C GLY A 60 21.62 1.81 -20.24
N VAL A 61 22.95 1.67 -20.16
CA VAL A 61 23.65 1.40 -18.89
C VAL A 61 23.44 2.50 -17.83
N PRO A 62 23.56 3.82 -18.15
CA PRO A 62 23.27 4.88 -17.18
C PRO A 62 21.88 4.80 -16.56
N LEU A 63 20.84 4.51 -17.35
CA LEU A 63 19.47 4.35 -16.85
C LEU A 63 19.39 3.20 -15.84
N ILE A 64 19.95 2.04 -16.20
CA ILE A 64 19.90 0.83 -15.37
C ILE A 64 20.67 1.04 -14.07
N ALA A 65 21.87 1.62 -14.14
CA ALA A 65 22.72 1.85 -12.99
C ALA A 65 22.07 2.82 -11.99
N VAL A 66 21.57 3.97 -12.47
CA VAL A 66 20.91 4.97 -11.64
C VAL A 66 19.62 4.41 -11.04
N GLY A 67 18.79 3.75 -11.87
CA GLY A 67 17.55 3.12 -11.42
C GLY A 67 17.80 2.04 -10.36
N ALA A 68 18.81 1.20 -10.53
CA ALA A 68 19.17 0.15 -9.56
C ALA A 68 19.63 0.73 -8.22
N VAL A 69 20.48 1.77 -8.23
CA VAL A 69 20.95 2.43 -7.00
C VAL A 69 19.79 3.09 -6.27
N ILE A 70 18.92 3.83 -6.97
CA ILE A 70 17.73 4.46 -6.37
C ILE A 70 16.82 3.37 -5.78
N LEU A 71 16.53 2.31 -6.54
CA LEU A 71 15.68 1.21 -6.10
C LEU A 71 16.24 0.54 -4.83
N GLY A 72 17.54 0.20 -4.84
CA GLY A 72 18.23 -0.38 -3.69
C GLY A 72 18.16 0.50 -2.44
N PHE A 73 18.31 1.81 -2.62
CA PHE A 73 18.26 2.78 -1.53
C PHE A 73 16.85 2.92 -0.96
N VAL A 74 15.82 3.06 -1.80
CA VAL A 74 14.43 3.18 -1.30
C VAL A 74 13.96 1.90 -0.59
N MET A 75 14.49 0.74 -1.00
CA MET A 75 14.23 -0.55 -0.35
C MET A 75 14.83 -0.69 1.05
N VAL A 76 15.83 0.13 1.44
CA VAL A 76 16.28 0.24 2.85
C VAL A 76 15.65 1.43 3.57
N LEU A 77 15.40 2.53 2.86
CA LEU A 77 14.90 3.77 3.44
C LEU A 77 13.46 3.63 3.94
N PHE A 78 12.55 3.11 3.11
CA PHE A 78 11.14 3.04 3.50
C PHE A 78 10.92 2.10 4.70
N PRO A 79 11.45 0.86 4.74
CA PRO A 79 11.36 0.05 5.95
C PRO A 79 11.91 0.77 7.20
N ALA A 80 13.00 1.54 7.06
CA ALA A 80 13.54 2.33 8.16
C ALA A 80 12.60 3.42 8.67
N LEU A 81 11.87 4.08 7.77
CA LEU A 81 10.86 5.09 8.13
C LEU A 81 9.64 4.45 8.82
N ALA A 82 9.26 3.24 8.41
CA ALA A 82 8.17 2.48 9.01
C ALA A 82 8.52 1.88 10.39
N GLU A 83 9.79 1.56 10.62
CA GLU A 83 10.29 0.81 11.79
C GLU A 83 9.77 1.33 13.15
N PRO A 84 9.75 2.65 13.47
CA PRO A 84 9.28 3.11 14.77
C PRO A 84 7.80 2.79 15.05
N PHE A 85 6.99 2.72 13.99
CA PHE A 85 5.57 2.35 14.08
C PHE A 85 5.43 0.83 14.08
N MET A 86 6.20 0.13 13.24
CA MET A 86 6.22 -1.34 13.23
C MET A 86 6.56 -1.91 14.61
N LYS A 87 7.55 -1.36 15.32
CA LYS A 87 7.87 -1.77 16.70
C LYS A 87 6.68 -1.67 17.66
N LYS A 88 5.84 -0.65 17.50
CA LYS A 88 4.61 -0.48 18.31
C LYS A 88 3.52 -1.49 17.92
N ILE A 89 3.42 -1.81 16.63
CA ILE A 89 2.43 -2.74 16.08
C ILE A 89 2.77 -4.19 16.44
N THR A 90 4.05 -4.58 16.28
CA THR A 90 4.49 -5.97 16.42
C THR A 90 4.99 -6.31 17.82
N GLY A 91 5.33 -5.30 18.63
CA GLY A 91 5.98 -5.47 19.93
C GLY A 91 7.46 -5.87 19.85
N GLY A 92 8.07 -5.88 18.65
CA GLY A 92 9.43 -6.35 18.43
C GLY A 92 10.06 -5.84 17.12
N THR A 93 11.16 -6.46 16.70
CA THR A 93 11.93 -6.06 15.50
C THR A 93 12.22 -7.20 14.54
N ASP A 94 11.54 -8.33 14.70
CA ASP A 94 11.82 -9.56 13.93
C ASP A 94 11.39 -9.45 12.47
N VAL A 95 10.44 -8.55 12.18
CA VAL A 95 9.93 -8.27 10.84
C VAL A 95 9.84 -6.77 10.61
N ALA A 96 10.18 -6.35 9.39
CA ALA A 96 10.02 -4.98 8.92
C ALA A 96 8.95 -4.91 7.83
N LEU A 97 8.51 -3.69 7.50
CA LEU A 97 7.55 -3.45 6.44
C LEU A 97 8.28 -3.15 5.12
N GLY A 98 8.12 -4.02 4.14
CA GLY A 98 8.66 -3.90 2.78
C GLY A 98 7.54 -3.67 1.77
N HIS A 99 6.93 -2.50 1.76
CA HIS A 99 5.91 -2.12 0.78
C HIS A 99 6.02 -0.65 0.40
N PHE A 100 5.82 -0.31 -0.87
CA PHE A 100 5.91 1.06 -1.41
C PHE A 100 4.66 1.91 -1.13
N GLY A 101 4.13 1.83 0.09
CA GLY A 101 3.07 2.71 0.62
C GLY A 101 3.46 3.38 1.94
N THR A 102 4.72 3.29 2.32
CA THR A 102 5.24 3.66 3.64
C THR A 102 5.01 5.13 3.97
N THR A 103 5.12 6.05 3.02
CA THR A 103 4.84 7.48 3.26
C THR A 103 3.40 7.67 3.74
N GLY A 104 2.44 6.95 3.14
CA GLY A 104 1.04 6.98 3.58
C GLY A 104 0.85 6.40 4.97
N TYR A 105 1.55 5.31 5.28
CA TYR A 105 1.48 4.64 6.59
C TYR A 105 2.08 5.48 7.71
N VAL A 106 3.26 6.06 7.45
CA VAL A 106 3.93 6.99 8.37
C VAL A 106 3.09 8.24 8.56
N ALA A 107 2.52 8.82 7.50
CA ALA A 107 1.60 9.95 7.62
C ALA A 107 0.40 9.59 8.51
N ALA A 108 -0.19 8.41 8.33
CA ALA A 108 -1.30 7.93 9.16
C ALA A 108 -0.91 7.79 10.63
N GLY A 109 0.26 7.22 10.91
CA GLY A 109 0.80 7.12 12.27
C GLY A 109 1.15 8.48 12.89
N LEU A 110 1.63 9.44 12.10
CA LEU A 110 1.88 10.81 12.57
C LEU A 110 0.58 11.54 12.90
N VAL A 111 -0.44 11.40 12.06
CA VAL A 111 -1.79 11.92 12.35
C VAL A 111 -2.32 11.31 13.64
N GLY A 112 -2.18 9.98 13.82
CA GLY A 112 -2.56 9.28 15.03
C GLY A 112 -1.98 9.89 16.30
N LYS A 113 -0.67 10.20 16.31
CA LYS A 113 -0.01 10.87 17.45
C LYS A 113 -0.60 12.23 17.83
N VAL A 114 -1.22 12.93 16.89
CA VAL A 114 -1.76 14.29 17.11
C VAL A 114 -3.22 14.25 17.55
N VAL A 115 -4.00 13.31 17.02
CA VAL A 115 -5.47 13.35 17.11
C VAL A 115 -6.08 12.42 18.16
N GLY A 116 -5.32 11.48 18.70
CA GLY A 116 -5.86 10.41 19.53
C GLY A 116 -4.91 9.87 20.58
N ASP A 117 -5.32 8.75 21.16
CA ASP A 117 -4.64 8.07 22.26
C ASP A 117 -4.45 6.59 21.87
N PRO A 118 -3.22 6.05 21.89
CA PRO A 118 -2.96 4.63 21.64
C PRO A 118 -3.78 3.67 22.51
N GLU A 119 -4.12 4.07 23.74
CA GLU A 119 -4.89 3.22 24.67
C GLU A 119 -6.36 3.07 24.26
N ASP A 120 -6.88 3.97 23.43
CA ASP A 120 -8.25 3.92 22.91
C ASP A 120 -8.32 3.11 21.60
N SER A 121 -7.72 1.92 21.60
CA SER A 121 -7.51 1.06 20.42
C SER A 121 -8.82 0.62 19.76
N THR A 122 -8.78 0.43 18.44
CA THR A 122 -9.87 -0.22 17.68
C THR A 122 -10.12 -1.66 18.09
N GLU A 123 -9.12 -2.31 18.68
CA GLU A 123 -9.24 -3.70 19.12
C GLU A 123 -10.03 -3.83 20.44
N ASP A 124 -10.17 -2.73 21.19
CA ASP A 124 -10.90 -2.67 22.48
C ASP A 124 -12.35 -2.19 22.35
N ILE A 125 -12.89 -2.12 21.13
CA ILE A 125 -14.28 -1.70 20.88
C ILE A 125 -15.26 -2.63 21.61
N LYS A 126 -15.95 -2.06 22.61
CA LYS A 126 -17.02 -2.75 23.34
C LYS A 126 -18.32 -2.67 22.54
N VAL A 127 -18.72 -3.79 21.95
CA VAL A 127 -20.03 -3.94 21.31
C VAL A 127 -21.08 -4.45 22.32
N PRO A 128 -22.35 -4.02 22.21
CA PRO A 128 -23.45 -4.59 22.99
C PRO A 128 -23.53 -6.12 22.82
N LYS A 129 -24.03 -6.83 23.84
CA LYS A 129 -24.07 -8.32 23.83
C LYS A 129 -24.71 -8.93 22.58
N TYR A 130 -25.75 -8.31 22.03
CA TYR A 130 -26.43 -8.80 20.82
C TYR A 130 -25.63 -8.58 19.52
N LEU A 131 -24.60 -7.72 19.53
CA LEU A 131 -23.67 -7.48 18.44
C LEU A 131 -22.29 -8.10 18.69
N ASN A 132 -22.14 -8.96 19.71
CA ASN A 132 -20.86 -9.59 20.03
C ASN A 132 -20.26 -10.36 18.85
N PHE A 133 -21.08 -10.83 17.91
CA PHE A 133 -20.61 -11.46 16.69
C PHE A 133 -19.72 -10.53 15.84
N LEU A 134 -19.93 -9.19 15.91
CA LEU A 134 -19.09 -8.19 15.23
C LEU A 134 -17.66 -8.11 15.78
N LYS A 135 -17.36 -8.79 16.90
CA LYS A 135 -15.98 -8.93 17.36
C LYS A 135 -15.18 -9.93 16.53
N GLU A 136 -15.86 -10.80 15.80
CA GLU A 136 -15.19 -11.68 14.85
C GLU A 136 -14.91 -10.87 13.57
N SER A 137 -13.63 -10.65 13.29
CA SER A 137 -13.17 -9.74 12.23
C SER A 137 -13.64 -10.14 10.83
N VAL A 138 -13.76 -11.44 10.53
CA VAL A 138 -14.19 -11.92 9.21
C VAL A 138 -15.68 -11.62 9.01
N LEU A 139 -16.50 -11.83 10.03
CA LEU A 139 -17.93 -11.54 10.04
C LEU A 139 -18.20 -10.03 9.99
N ALA A 140 -17.44 -9.23 10.75
CA ALA A 140 -17.48 -7.77 10.67
C ALA A 140 -17.12 -7.26 9.28
N THR A 141 -16.08 -7.82 8.66
CA THR A 141 -15.66 -7.51 7.28
C THR A 141 -16.77 -7.84 6.30
N MET A 142 -17.34 -9.04 6.39
CA MET A 142 -18.42 -9.51 5.53
C MET A 142 -19.60 -8.55 5.55
N LEU A 143 -20.14 -8.24 6.74
CA LEU A 143 -21.30 -7.37 6.89
C LEU A 143 -21.02 -5.95 6.38
N THR A 144 -19.84 -5.43 6.65
CA THR A 144 -19.41 -4.13 6.16
C THR A 144 -19.39 -4.10 4.63
N MET A 145 -18.84 -5.13 3.99
CA MET A 145 -18.77 -5.18 2.52
C MET A 145 -20.12 -5.41 1.87
N ILE A 146 -21.01 -6.19 2.48
CA ILE A 146 -22.39 -6.34 2.00
C ILE A 146 -23.06 -4.96 1.93
N ILE A 147 -22.92 -4.15 2.98
CA ILE A 147 -23.49 -2.80 3.03
C ILE A 147 -22.89 -1.91 1.93
N ILE A 148 -21.57 -1.93 1.75
CA ILE A 148 -20.90 -1.12 0.71
C ILE A 148 -21.35 -1.54 -0.67
N PHE A 149 -21.26 -2.82 -1.02
CA PHE A 149 -21.67 -3.30 -2.34
C PHE A 149 -23.14 -3.02 -2.60
N PHE A 150 -23.99 -3.11 -1.59
CA PHE A 150 -25.41 -2.76 -1.70
C PHE A 150 -25.60 -1.27 -2.03
N ILE A 151 -24.98 -0.37 -1.27
CA ILE A 151 -25.06 1.09 -1.50
C ILE A 151 -24.49 1.46 -2.87
N VAL A 152 -23.31 0.94 -3.21
CA VAL A 152 -22.66 1.23 -4.50
C VAL A 152 -23.50 0.70 -5.66
N SER A 153 -24.06 -0.51 -5.57
CA SER A 153 -24.95 -1.05 -6.61
C SER A 153 -26.24 -0.24 -6.74
N LEU A 154 -26.76 0.30 -5.63
CA LEU A 154 -27.95 1.16 -5.66
C LEU A 154 -27.66 2.48 -6.39
N ILE A 155 -26.53 3.11 -6.08
CA ILE A 155 -26.10 4.36 -6.72
C ILE A 155 -25.80 4.14 -8.21
N ALA A 156 -25.17 3.02 -8.57
CA ALA A 156 -24.88 2.67 -9.95
C ALA A 156 -26.16 2.49 -10.81
N GLY A 157 -27.27 2.13 -10.18
CA GLY A 157 -28.56 1.93 -10.85
C GLY A 157 -28.66 0.60 -11.61
N ARG A 158 -29.87 0.32 -12.10
CA ARG A 158 -30.22 -0.98 -12.71
C ARG A 158 -29.40 -1.33 -13.94
N ASP A 159 -29.16 -0.34 -14.80
CA ASP A 159 -28.53 -0.53 -16.10
C ASP A 159 -27.06 -0.93 -15.96
N ILE A 160 -26.39 -0.47 -14.90
CA ILE A 160 -25.01 -0.81 -14.61
C ILE A 160 -24.93 -2.12 -13.81
N TYR A 161 -25.66 -2.25 -12.70
CA TYR A 161 -25.51 -3.45 -11.84
C TYR A 161 -25.87 -4.74 -12.60
N SER A 162 -26.88 -4.69 -13.49
CA SER A 162 -27.35 -5.88 -14.20
C SER A 162 -26.30 -6.48 -15.15
N GLN A 163 -25.31 -5.67 -15.56
CA GLN A 163 -24.19 -6.12 -16.38
C GLN A 163 -23.21 -6.99 -15.58
N TYR A 164 -23.15 -6.80 -14.26
CA TYR A 164 -22.20 -7.49 -13.37
C TYR A 164 -22.87 -8.54 -12.48
N SER A 165 -24.18 -8.46 -12.24
CA SER A 165 -24.86 -9.36 -11.31
C SER A 165 -25.17 -10.75 -11.85
N GLY A 166 -24.99 -10.98 -13.15
CA GLY A 166 -25.35 -12.26 -13.77
C GLY A 166 -26.84 -12.61 -13.59
N GLY A 167 -27.71 -11.59 -13.55
CA GLY A 167 -29.16 -11.76 -13.34
C GLY A 167 -29.60 -11.89 -11.88
N GLN A 168 -28.68 -11.83 -10.92
CA GLN A 168 -29.03 -11.82 -9.49
C GLN A 168 -29.74 -10.52 -9.09
N SER A 169 -30.57 -10.59 -8.05
CA SER A 169 -31.11 -9.39 -7.41
C SER A 169 -29.97 -8.57 -6.79
N ILE A 170 -30.17 -7.26 -6.68
CA ILE A 170 -29.16 -6.34 -6.11
C ILE A 170 -28.71 -6.77 -4.70
N PHE A 171 -29.66 -7.25 -3.88
CA PHE A 171 -29.35 -7.75 -2.54
C PHE A 171 -28.50 -9.02 -2.59
N MET A 172 -28.86 -10.00 -3.45
CA MET A 172 -28.06 -11.21 -3.54
C MET A 172 -26.68 -10.95 -4.12
N PHE A 173 -26.57 -10.06 -5.10
CA PHE A 173 -25.29 -9.64 -5.64
C PHE A 173 -24.41 -9.05 -4.53
N ALA A 174 -24.91 -8.08 -3.77
CA ALA A 174 -24.17 -7.47 -2.66
C ALA A 174 -23.81 -8.49 -1.56
N LEU A 175 -24.74 -9.41 -1.25
CA LEU A 175 -24.51 -10.49 -0.29
C LEU A 175 -23.35 -11.37 -0.72
N MET A 176 -23.37 -11.85 -1.97
CA MET A 176 -22.33 -12.72 -2.52
C MET A 176 -20.98 -12.00 -2.59
N GLN A 177 -20.94 -10.75 -3.08
CA GLN A 177 -19.70 -9.99 -3.16
C GLN A 177 -19.09 -9.73 -1.77
N GLY A 178 -19.91 -9.41 -0.77
CA GLY A 178 -19.45 -9.22 0.59
C GLY A 178 -18.91 -10.51 1.24
N ILE A 179 -19.55 -11.66 1.00
CA ILE A 179 -19.05 -12.98 1.43
C ILE A 179 -17.72 -13.31 0.74
N THR A 180 -17.65 -13.15 -0.58
CA THR A 180 -16.42 -13.42 -1.36
C THR A 180 -15.25 -12.55 -0.89
N PHE A 181 -15.51 -11.28 -0.60
CA PHE A 181 -14.49 -10.39 -0.05
C PHE A 181 -13.99 -10.87 1.31
N ALA A 182 -14.90 -11.18 2.25
CA ALA A 182 -14.53 -11.67 3.57
C ALA A 182 -13.77 -13.01 3.52
N ALA A 183 -14.15 -13.91 2.61
CA ALA A 183 -13.41 -15.14 2.35
C ALA A 183 -11.98 -14.84 1.85
N GLY A 184 -11.83 -13.88 0.94
CA GLY A 184 -10.52 -13.40 0.49
C GLY A 184 -9.66 -12.87 1.64
N VAL A 185 -10.23 -12.02 2.52
CA VAL A 185 -9.54 -11.50 3.71
C VAL A 185 -9.14 -12.64 4.65
N HIS A 186 -10.01 -13.61 4.90
CA HIS A 186 -9.69 -14.76 5.74
C HIS A 186 -8.53 -15.59 5.19
N ILE A 187 -8.51 -15.84 3.87
CA ILE A 187 -7.40 -16.52 3.19
C ILE A 187 -6.10 -15.71 3.35
N ILE A 188 -6.15 -14.39 3.17
CA ILE A 188 -4.99 -13.50 3.38
C ILE A 188 -4.46 -13.62 4.81
N LEU A 189 -5.33 -13.45 5.82
CA LEU A 189 -4.93 -13.50 7.23
C LEU A 189 -4.31 -14.86 7.60
N THR A 190 -4.87 -15.95 7.08
CA THR A 190 -4.35 -17.31 7.30
C THR A 190 -3.00 -17.50 6.62
N GLY A 191 -2.87 -17.09 5.36
CA GLY A 191 -1.63 -17.18 4.59
C GLY A 191 -0.50 -16.34 5.17
N VAL A 192 -0.78 -15.11 5.62
CA VAL A 192 0.20 -14.22 6.24
C VAL A 192 0.78 -14.84 7.51
N ARG A 193 -0.06 -15.41 8.38
CA ARG A 193 0.42 -16.09 9.60
C ARG A 193 1.35 -17.26 9.28
N MET A 194 0.99 -18.05 8.27
CA MET A 194 1.82 -19.17 7.79
C MET A 194 3.17 -18.66 7.25
N ILE A 195 3.16 -17.63 6.41
CA ILE A 195 4.37 -17.04 5.84
C ILE A 195 5.29 -16.48 6.92
N ILE A 196 4.76 -15.75 7.90
CA ILE A 196 5.56 -15.22 9.01
C ILE A 196 6.22 -16.37 9.80
N GLY A 197 5.48 -17.46 10.05
CA GLY A 197 5.98 -18.64 10.76
C GLY A 197 7.16 -19.33 10.07
N GLU A 198 7.20 -19.34 8.73
CA GLU A 198 8.23 -20.07 7.96
C GLU A 198 9.35 -19.16 7.43
N ILE A 199 9.01 -17.98 6.91
CA ILE A 199 9.99 -17.06 6.29
C ILE A 199 10.87 -16.41 7.33
N VAL A 200 10.36 -16.04 8.52
CA VAL A 200 11.17 -15.36 9.53
C VAL A 200 12.31 -16.27 10.02
N PRO A 201 12.07 -17.54 10.42
CA PRO A 201 13.16 -18.44 10.80
C PRO A 201 14.09 -18.79 9.62
N ALA A 202 13.54 -19.01 8.42
CA ALA A 202 14.36 -19.32 7.24
C ALA A 202 15.28 -18.15 6.87
N PHE A 203 14.79 -16.92 6.99
CA PHE A 203 15.56 -15.71 6.71
C PHE A 203 16.65 -15.47 7.76
N GLN A 204 16.39 -15.72 9.05
CA GLN A 204 17.44 -15.67 10.07
C GLN A 204 18.58 -16.65 9.74
N GLY A 205 18.29 -17.86 9.24
CA GLY A 205 19.32 -18.85 8.90
C GLY A 205 20.21 -18.52 7.68
N ILE A 206 19.66 -17.89 6.64
CA ILE A 206 20.38 -17.57 5.38
C ILE A 206 20.78 -16.09 5.32
N GLY A 207 19.86 -15.20 5.68
CA GLY A 207 20.01 -13.75 5.63
C GLY A 207 21.16 -13.26 6.49
N GLU A 208 21.32 -13.79 7.71
CA GLU A 208 22.42 -13.40 8.61
C GLU A 208 23.82 -13.68 8.05
N LYS A 209 23.97 -14.72 7.20
CA LYS A 209 25.25 -15.01 6.54
C LYS A 209 25.61 -13.97 5.48
N LEU A 210 24.60 -13.41 4.81
CA LEU A 210 24.79 -12.45 3.72
C LEU A 210 24.80 -11.00 4.22
N VAL A 211 23.96 -10.68 5.20
CA VAL A 211 23.82 -9.37 5.82
C VAL A 211 23.65 -9.60 7.33
N PRO A 212 24.68 -9.27 8.15
CA PRO A 212 24.56 -9.38 9.60
C PRO A 212 23.41 -8.51 10.12
N ASP A 213 22.63 -9.06 11.05
CA ASP A 213 21.46 -8.43 11.69
C ASP A 213 20.34 -8.05 10.71
N ALA A 214 20.26 -8.73 9.57
CA ALA A 214 19.25 -8.45 8.56
C ALA A 214 17.83 -8.70 9.09
N LYS A 215 16.96 -7.73 8.80
CA LYS A 215 15.52 -7.80 9.05
C LYS A 215 14.79 -8.07 7.74
N PRO A 216 13.98 -9.14 7.65
CA PRO A 216 13.14 -9.38 6.49
C PRO A 216 12.04 -8.32 6.45
N ALA A 217 12.03 -7.51 5.38
CA ALA A 217 10.99 -6.54 5.13
C ALA A 217 9.93 -7.15 4.20
N LEU A 218 8.75 -7.43 4.77
CA LEU A 218 7.67 -8.19 4.16
C LEU A 218 6.50 -7.29 3.76
N ASP A 219 5.62 -7.82 2.93
CA ASP A 219 4.47 -7.10 2.38
C ASP A 219 3.51 -6.55 3.47
N CYS A 220 2.77 -5.50 3.15
CA CYS A 220 1.89 -4.80 4.08
C CYS A 220 0.82 -5.62 4.80
N PRO A 221 0.30 -6.75 4.25
CA PRO A 221 -0.64 -7.61 4.98
C PRO A 221 -0.07 -8.22 6.26
N ILE A 222 1.26 -8.23 6.47
CA ILE A 222 1.83 -8.63 7.77
C ILE A 222 1.25 -7.86 8.94
N THR A 223 0.84 -6.60 8.72
CA THR A 223 0.28 -5.74 9.75
C THR A 223 -1.16 -6.13 10.12
N PHE A 224 -1.86 -6.83 9.22
CA PHE A 224 -3.30 -7.10 9.36
C PHE A 224 -3.60 -8.07 10.50
N THR A 225 -2.65 -8.94 10.82
CA THR A 225 -2.81 -9.92 11.89
C THR A 225 -2.67 -9.30 13.28
N TYR A 226 -2.12 -8.09 13.40
CA TYR A 226 -1.88 -7.40 14.67
C TYR A 226 -3.04 -6.51 15.11
N ALA A 227 -3.76 -5.89 14.16
CA ALA A 227 -4.95 -5.10 14.46
C ALA A 227 -6.05 -5.29 13.39
N PRO A 228 -6.77 -6.44 13.40
CA PRO A 228 -7.78 -6.75 12.40
C PRO A 228 -8.96 -5.77 12.34
N ASN A 229 -9.37 -5.14 13.46
CA ASN A 229 -10.45 -4.13 13.38
C ASN A 229 -9.94 -2.84 12.74
N ALA A 230 -8.69 -2.45 13.02
CA ALA A 230 -8.05 -1.30 12.38
C ALA A 230 -7.93 -1.45 10.85
N VAL A 231 -7.77 -2.68 10.35
CA VAL A 231 -7.74 -2.99 8.91
C VAL A 231 -9.03 -2.56 8.22
N ILE A 232 -10.18 -2.94 8.78
CA ILE A 232 -11.49 -2.63 8.21
C ILE A 232 -11.76 -1.12 8.28
N ILE A 233 -11.55 -0.53 9.46
CA ILE A 233 -11.75 0.91 9.68
C ILE A 233 -10.84 1.70 8.74
N GLY A 234 -9.57 1.30 8.63
CA GLY A 234 -8.58 1.90 7.75
C GLY A 234 -9.01 1.87 6.29
N PHE A 235 -9.46 0.71 5.81
CA PHE A 235 -10.01 0.59 4.47
C PHE A 235 -11.16 1.59 4.22
N LEU A 236 -12.16 1.63 5.10
CA LEU A 236 -13.33 2.49 4.94
C LEU A 236 -12.96 3.97 4.88
N PHE A 237 -12.12 4.42 5.80
CA PHE A 237 -11.74 5.83 5.89
C PHE A 237 -10.75 6.23 4.79
N SER A 238 -9.87 5.33 4.37
CA SER A 238 -9.04 5.55 3.18
C SER A 238 -9.91 5.67 1.93
N PHE A 239 -10.86 4.77 1.73
CA PHE A 239 -11.78 4.84 0.59
C PHE A 239 -12.62 6.12 0.61
N LEU A 240 -13.12 6.53 1.78
CA LEU A 240 -13.78 7.82 1.97
C LEU A 240 -12.87 8.99 1.62
N GLY A 241 -11.61 8.97 2.05
CA GLY A 241 -10.60 9.97 1.69
C GLY A 241 -10.36 10.05 0.18
N GLY A 242 -10.37 8.90 -0.51
CA GLY A 242 -10.31 8.84 -1.97
C GLY A 242 -11.54 9.46 -2.64
N LEU A 243 -12.75 9.10 -2.19
CA LEU A 243 -13.99 9.68 -2.70
C LEU A 243 -14.02 11.20 -2.52
N VAL A 244 -13.65 11.68 -1.32
CA VAL A 244 -13.57 13.12 -1.04
C VAL A 244 -12.55 13.80 -1.95
N SER A 245 -11.37 13.21 -2.11
CA SER A 245 -10.31 13.76 -2.98
C SER A 245 -10.72 13.86 -4.43
N MET A 246 -11.46 12.87 -4.93
CA MET A 246 -11.99 12.85 -6.29
C MET A 246 -12.82 14.11 -6.61
N PHE A 247 -13.61 14.64 -5.66
CA PHE A 247 -14.36 15.88 -5.85
C PHE A 247 -13.48 17.14 -5.94
N PHE A 248 -12.27 17.11 -5.37
CA PHE A 248 -11.34 18.24 -5.38
C PHE A 248 -10.34 18.21 -6.54
N LEU A 249 -9.97 17.03 -7.06
CA LEU A 249 -8.98 16.91 -8.13
C LEU A 249 -9.39 17.67 -9.40
N GLY A 250 -10.66 17.53 -9.83
CA GLY A 250 -11.18 18.19 -11.03
C GLY A 250 -11.11 19.72 -10.97
N PRO A 251 -11.70 20.37 -9.94
CA PRO A 251 -11.61 21.82 -9.75
C PRO A 251 -10.18 22.37 -9.65
N LEU A 252 -9.22 21.57 -9.20
CA LEU A 252 -7.80 21.93 -9.12
C LEU A 252 -7.04 21.74 -10.44
N GLY A 253 -7.72 21.31 -11.52
CA GLY A 253 -7.10 21.06 -12.83
C GLY A 253 -6.22 19.80 -12.85
N LEU A 254 -6.36 18.92 -11.84
CA LEU A 254 -5.61 17.67 -11.75
C LEU A 254 -6.39 16.53 -12.41
N ALA A 255 -5.66 15.50 -12.85
CA ALA A 255 -6.28 14.29 -13.37
C ALA A 255 -7.18 13.64 -12.31
N LEU A 256 -8.38 13.22 -12.73
CA LEU A 256 -9.33 12.58 -11.84
C LEU A 256 -8.87 11.15 -11.54
N ILE A 257 -8.50 10.89 -10.28
CA ILE A 257 -8.15 9.56 -9.81
C ILE A 257 -9.39 8.89 -9.23
N ILE A 258 -9.79 7.77 -9.84
CA ILE A 258 -10.91 6.96 -9.38
C ILE A 258 -10.41 6.07 -8.22
N PRO A 259 -11.02 6.14 -7.02
CA PRO A 259 -10.64 5.32 -5.87
C PRO A 259 -10.70 3.82 -6.18
N GLY A 260 -9.53 3.17 -6.25
CA GLY A 260 -9.43 1.73 -6.49
C GLY A 260 -9.58 0.92 -5.21
N MET A 261 -10.40 -0.14 -5.24
CA MET A 261 -10.63 -1.00 -4.06
C MET A 261 -9.35 -1.63 -3.52
N VAL A 262 -8.45 -2.08 -4.41
CA VAL A 262 -7.20 -2.75 -4.02
C VAL A 262 -6.25 -1.78 -3.28
N PRO A 263 -5.84 -0.63 -3.84
CA PRO A 263 -5.02 0.34 -3.09
C PRO A 263 -5.66 0.79 -1.78
N HIS A 264 -6.95 1.14 -1.79
CA HIS A 264 -7.62 1.59 -0.57
C HIS A 264 -7.75 0.48 0.48
N PHE A 265 -7.95 -0.78 0.07
CA PHE A 265 -7.96 -1.89 1.00
C PHE A 265 -6.57 -2.13 1.57
N PHE A 266 -5.56 -2.42 0.74
CA PHE A 266 -4.24 -2.81 1.24
C PHE A 266 -3.51 -1.66 1.95
N THR A 267 -3.41 -0.51 1.27
CA THR A 267 -2.70 0.64 1.83
C THR A 267 -3.54 1.33 2.91
N GLY A 268 -4.86 1.42 2.74
CA GLY A 268 -5.73 2.02 3.74
C GLY A 268 -5.84 1.17 5.00
N ALA A 269 -5.91 -0.15 4.89
CA ALA A 269 -5.84 -1.05 6.04
C ALA A 269 -4.53 -0.87 6.81
N THR A 270 -3.40 -0.90 6.11
CA THR A 270 -2.08 -0.70 6.73
C THR A 270 -1.97 0.66 7.40
N ALA A 271 -2.44 1.72 6.74
CA ALA A 271 -2.52 3.07 7.31
C ALA A 271 -3.42 3.10 8.56
N GLY A 272 -4.53 2.37 8.55
CA GLY A 272 -5.41 2.20 9.71
C GLY A 272 -4.68 1.54 10.89
N VAL A 273 -3.92 0.48 10.65
CA VAL A 273 -3.10 -0.19 11.69
C VAL A 273 -2.03 0.76 12.25
N PHE A 274 -1.34 1.51 11.38
CA PHE A 274 -0.35 2.51 11.79
C PHE A 274 -0.99 3.63 12.62
N GLY A 275 -2.12 4.18 12.17
CA GLY A 275 -2.89 5.18 12.90
C GLY A 275 -3.39 4.65 14.24
N ASN A 276 -3.87 3.40 14.30
CA ASN A 276 -4.33 2.76 15.53
C ASN A 276 -3.21 2.64 16.55
N SER A 277 -2.01 2.20 16.13
CA SER A 277 -0.85 2.02 17.01
C SER A 277 -0.35 3.30 17.71
N THR A 278 -0.85 4.46 17.28
CA THR A 278 -0.39 5.77 17.75
C THR A 278 -1.49 6.70 18.23
N GLY A 279 -2.74 6.47 17.84
CA GLY A 279 -3.87 7.32 18.22
C GLY A 279 -5.20 6.57 18.36
N GLY A 280 -5.16 5.24 18.48
CA GLY A 280 -6.35 4.41 18.68
C GLY A 280 -7.38 4.56 17.56
N LYS A 281 -8.66 4.50 17.90
CA LYS A 281 -9.79 4.65 16.95
C LYS A 281 -9.70 5.91 16.08
N LYS A 282 -9.42 7.08 16.68
CA LYS A 282 -9.31 8.34 15.95
C LYS A 282 -8.12 8.34 14.99
N GLY A 283 -6.99 7.79 15.45
CA GLY A 283 -5.80 7.62 14.62
C GLY A 283 -6.05 6.69 13.43
N ALA A 284 -6.74 5.57 13.64
CA ALA A 284 -7.10 4.65 12.56
C ALA A 284 -7.99 5.33 11.50
N MET A 285 -9.01 6.07 11.94
CA MET A 285 -9.95 6.77 11.04
C MET A 285 -9.29 7.92 10.29
N LEU A 286 -8.71 8.88 11.02
CA LEU A 286 -8.16 10.10 10.40
C LEU A 286 -6.83 9.83 9.69
N GLY A 287 -6.00 8.94 10.22
CA GLY A 287 -4.75 8.54 9.59
C GLY A 287 -5.00 7.83 8.26
N ALA A 288 -5.93 6.87 8.22
CA ALA A 288 -6.27 6.20 6.97
C ALA A 288 -6.97 7.13 5.97
N PHE A 289 -7.79 8.07 6.43
CA PHE A 289 -8.35 9.12 5.58
C PHE A 289 -7.25 9.94 4.89
N VAL A 290 -6.22 10.36 5.64
CA VAL A 290 -5.06 11.06 5.07
C VAL A 290 -4.32 10.19 4.07
N ASN A 291 -4.14 8.90 4.33
CA ASN A 291 -3.61 7.97 3.32
C ASN A 291 -4.47 7.98 2.04
N GLY A 292 -5.80 7.91 2.18
CA GLY A 292 -6.74 8.00 1.06
C GLY A 292 -6.58 9.26 0.22
N VAL A 293 -6.33 10.40 0.87
CA VAL A 293 -6.01 11.67 0.21
C VAL A 293 -4.66 11.58 -0.52
N LEU A 294 -3.62 11.09 0.16
CA LEU A 294 -2.28 10.96 -0.44
C LEU A 294 -2.29 10.08 -1.69
N ILE A 295 -2.93 8.91 -1.63
CA ILE A 295 -3.01 8.00 -2.78
C ILE A 295 -3.97 8.46 -3.88
N SER A 296 -4.65 9.60 -3.69
CA SER A 296 -5.44 10.25 -4.74
C SER A 296 -4.67 11.41 -5.39
N PHE A 297 -4.00 12.24 -4.57
CA PHE A 297 -3.27 13.41 -5.06
C PHE A 297 -1.89 13.04 -5.64
N LEU A 298 -1.15 12.15 -4.99
CA LEU A 298 0.20 11.80 -5.46
C LEU A 298 0.19 11.18 -6.86
N PRO A 299 -0.72 10.24 -7.21
CA PRO A 299 -0.76 9.71 -8.57
C PRO A 299 -1.19 10.76 -9.60
N ALA A 300 -2.07 11.69 -9.23
CA ALA A 300 -2.49 12.80 -10.08
C ALA A 300 -1.32 13.76 -10.38
N LEU A 301 -0.48 14.03 -9.38
CA LEU A 301 0.72 14.87 -9.50
C LEU A 301 1.88 14.14 -10.20
N LEU A 302 1.90 12.81 -10.15
CA LEU A 302 2.89 11.99 -10.84
C LEU A 302 2.63 11.93 -12.35
N LEU A 303 1.38 11.94 -12.81
CA LEU A 303 1.02 11.77 -14.23
C LEU A 303 1.79 12.70 -15.20
N PRO A 304 1.93 14.01 -14.94
CA PRO A 304 2.71 14.91 -15.81
C PRO A 304 4.20 14.58 -15.91
N VAL A 305 4.72 13.80 -14.96
CA VAL A 305 6.13 13.40 -14.89
C VAL A 305 6.39 12.12 -15.70
N LEU A 306 5.36 11.35 -16.03
CA LEU A 306 5.48 10.05 -16.72
C LEU A 306 5.58 10.16 -18.26
N GLY A 307 5.64 11.37 -18.82
CA GLY A 307 5.76 11.57 -20.28
C GLY A 307 4.67 10.83 -21.07
N SER A 308 5.06 10.07 -22.11
CA SER A 308 4.14 9.28 -22.96
C SER A 308 3.30 8.25 -22.19
N LEU A 309 3.78 7.78 -21.04
CA LEU A 309 3.06 6.82 -20.20
C LEU A 309 1.90 7.47 -19.43
N GLY A 310 1.99 8.78 -19.14
CA GLY A 310 0.88 9.56 -18.57
C GLY A 310 -0.32 9.66 -19.51
N PHE A 311 -0.10 9.62 -20.83
CA PHE A 311 -1.16 9.68 -21.85
C PHE A 311 -2.01 8.40 -21.94
N ALA A 312 -1.57 7.32 -21.30
CA ALA A 312 -2.34 6.07 -21.23
C ALA A 312 -3.35 6.04 -20.08
N ASN A 313 -3.57 7.18 -19.38
CA ASN A 313 -4.48 7.32 -18.25
C ASN A 313 -4.30 6.23 -17.17
N THR A 314 -3.06 5.76 -17.01
CA THR A 314 -2.68 4.74 -16.02
C THR A 314 -1.54 5.29 -15.18
N THR A 315 -1.64 5.10 -13.87
CA THR A 315 -0.65 5.59 -12.89
C THR A 315 -0.44 4.54 -11.81
N PHE A 316 0.43 4.84 -10.85
CA PHE A 316 0.76 3.97 -9.73
C PHE A 316 -0.06 4.37 -8.50
N GLY A 317 -0.65 3.39 -7.81
CA GLY A 317 -1.69 3.63 -6.80
C GLY A 317 -1.19 3.88 -5.38
N ASP A 318 0.07 3.59 -5.07
CA ASP A 318 0.59 3.72 -3.71
C ASP A 318 1.44 4.98 -3.54
N ALA A 319 1.46 5.50 -2.31
CA ALA A 319 2.07 6.79 -2.01
C ALA A 319 3.54 6.88 -2.43
N ASP A 320 4.35 5.85 -2.19
CA ASP A 320 5.80 5.96 -2.42
C ASP A 320 6.15 5.98 -3.90
N PHE A 321 5.33 5.36 -4.77
CA PHE A 321 5.50 5.51 -6.22
C PHE A 321 5.33 6.98 -6.63
N GLY A 322 4.32 7.65 -6.09
CA GLY A 322 4.13 9.09 -6.29
C GLY A 322 5.30 9.91 -5.75
N VAL A 323 5.70 9.69 -4.50
CA VAL A 323 6.80 10.43 -3.86
C VAL A 323 8.10 10.27 -4.63
N VAL A 324 8.53 9.02 -4.88
CA VAL A 324 9.78 8.74 -5.59
C VAL A 324 9.71 9.24 -7.02
N GLY A 325 8.64 8.92 -7.75
CA GLY A 325 8.50 9.32 -9.15
C GLY A 325 8.49 10.84 -9.34
N ILE A 326 7.79 11.58 -8.48
CA ILE A 326 7.75 13.05 -8.52
C ILE A 326 9.13 13.63 -8.21
N ILE A 327 9.79 13.19 -7.12
CA ILE A 327 11.11 13.69 -6.72
C ILE A 327 12.13 13.44 -7.83
N ILE A 328 12.22 12.20 -8.30
CA ILE A 328 13.20 11.82 -9.33
C ILE A 328 12.91 12.55 -10.64
N GLY A 329 11.65 12.68 -11.05
CA GLY A 329 11.33 13.39 -12.27
C GLY A 329 11.60 14.88 -12.23
N TYR A 330 11.40 15.55 -11.09
CA TYR A 330 11.82 16.96 -10.94
C TYR A 330 13.33 17.11 -10.90
N ILE A 331 14.05 16.24 -10.18
CA ILE A 331 15.52 16.26 -10.18
C ILE A 331 16.04 16.06 -11.60
N ALA A 332 15.47 15.12 -12.34
CA ALA A 332 15.93 14.82 -13.69
C ALA A 332 15.67 15.97 -14.67
N LYS A 333 14.58 16.73 -14.49
CA LYS A 333 14.34 17.99 -15.23
C LYS A 333 15.36 19.09 -14.95
N LEU A 334 16.06 19.09 -13.81
CA LEU A 334 17.11 20.07 -13.52
C LEU A 334 18.39 19.81 -14.33
N PHE A 335 18.56 18.60 -14.86
CA PHE A 335 19.72 18.19 -15.65
C PHE A 335 19.40 18.02 -17.15
N ALA A 336 18.19 18.38 -17.58
CA ALA A 336 17.71 18.30 -18.95
C ALA A 336 17.75 19.65 -19.68
#